data_AF-A0A519U834-F1
#
_entry.id   AF-A0A519U834-F1
#
_cell.length_a   1.000
_cell.length_b   1.000
_cell.length_c   1.000
_cell.angle_alpha   90.00
_cell.angle_beta   90.00
_cell.angle_gamma   90.00
#
_symmetry.space_group_name_H-M   'P 1'
#
loop_
_entity.id
_entity.type
_entity.pdbx_description
1 polymer ?
#
loop_
_entity_poly.entity_id
_entity_poly.type
_entity_poly.pdbx_seq_one_letter_code
_entity_poly.pdbx_strand_id
1 'polypeptide(L)'
;MNNLISDGIKFVYCLKGDKCVTVWKRTNGEFYIIFKRYESGAVPSDNYVQISNLNRDYVDVLFVNENKILIAIDEKAYVVLKSSKGVIELYMDHKVTNDSLYTYADGNYRLYRKEIDVISINLEENYATDKAGKKLN
;
A
#
# COMPACT_ATOMS: atom_id res chain seq x y z
N MET A 1 28.23 22.50 -5.77
CA MET A 1 26.80 22.35 -6.06
C MET A 1 26.51 20.86 -6.06
N ASN A 2 25.89 20.34 -5.00
CA ASN A 2 25.50 18.93 -4.94
C ASN A 2 24.21 18.77 -5.74
N ASN A 3 24.32 18.18 -6.93
CA ASN A 3 23.16 17.68 -7.67
C ASN A 3 22.50 16.60 -6.79
N LEU A 4 21.45 16.96 -6.07
CA LEU A 4 20.54 16.02 -5.43
C LEU A 4 19.89 15.21 -6.55
N ILE A 5 20.48 14.07 -6.89
CA ILE A 5 19.84 13.09 -7.75
C ILE A 5 18.54 12.71 -7.04
N SER A 6 17.39 13.02 -7.66
CA SER A 6 16.10 12.62 -7.14
C SER A 6 16.10 11.11 -7.01
N ASP A 7 16.05 10.62 -5.78
CA ASP A 7 16.15 9.21 -5.46
C ASP A 7 14.77 8.54 -5.62
N GLY A 8 14.29 8.56 -6.86
CA GLY A 8 12.97 8.08 -7.25
C GLY A 8 11.88 9.16 -7.33
N ILE A 9 10.64 8.71 -7.47
CA ILE A 9 9.42 9.52 -7.56
C ILE A 9 8.44 9.09 -6.46
N LYS A 10 7.81 10.06 -5.80
CA LYS A 10 6.77 9.84 -4.79
C LYS A 10 5.39 10.20 -5.34
N PHE A 11 4.41 9.37 -5.02
CA PHE A 11 3.00 9.62 -5.28
C PHE A 11 2.23 9.49 -3.97
N VAL A 12 1.29 10.40 -3.72
CA VAL A 12 0.43 10.36 -2.53
C VAL A 12 -0.99 10.10 -2.99
N TYR A 13 -1.56 8.98 -2.58
CA TYR A 13 -2.95 8.62 -2.89
C TYR A 13 -3.81 8.74 -1.65
N CYS A 14 -4.93 9.45 -1.76
CA CYS A 14 -5.81 9.72 -0.64
C CYS A 14 -7.27 9.38 -0.96
N LEU A 15 -7.95 8.79 0.02
CA LEU A 15 -9.40 8.74 0.10
C LEU A 15 -9.93 9.86 1.00
N LYS A 16 -11.25 9.92 1.20
CA LYS A 16 -11.86 10.85 2.16
C LYS A 16 -11.38 10.56 3.59
N GLY A 17 -11.38 11.59 4.44
CA GLY A 17 -11.05 11.45 5.86
C GLY A 17 -9.57 11.24 6.16
N ASP A 18 -8.68 11.85 5.37
CA ASP A 18 -7.21 11.80 5.52
C ASP A 18 -6.60 10.39 5.47
N LYS A 19 -7.30 9.47 4.81
CA LYS A 19 -6.84 8.11 4.53
C LYS A 19 -5.88 8.13 3.35
N CYS A 20 -4.63 8.43 3.64
CA CYS A 20 -3.58 8.58 2.64
C CYS A 20 -2.48 7.52 2.77
N VAL A 21 -1.85 7.24 1.64
CA VAL A 21 -0.66 6.40 1.53
C VAL A 21 0.31 7.06 0.56
N THR A 22 1.60 7.02 0.88
CA THR A 22 2.66 7.47 -0.03
C THR A 22 3.34 6.27 -0.65
N VAL A 23 3.43 6.27 -1.98
CA VAL A 23 4.19 5.29 -2.75
C VAL A 23 5.45 5.95 -3.24
N TRP A 24 6.61 5.40 -2.89
CA TRP A 24 7.89 5.89 -3.36
C TRP A 24 8.57 4.83 -4.23
N LYS A 25 8.57 5.08 -5.54
CA LYS A 25 9.26 4.25 -6.53
C LYS A 25 10.69 4.75 -6.67
N ARG A 26 11.65 3.91 -6.31
CA ARG A 26 13.08 4.24 -6.25
C ARG A 26 13.74 3.92 -7.59
N THR A 27 14.85 4.59 -7.87
CA THR A 27 15.62 4.37 -9.11
C THR A 27 16.25 2.99 -9.20
N ASN A 28 16.48 2.34 -8.05
CA ASN A 28 16.98 0.96 -7.97
C ASN A 28 15.88 -0.11 -8.15
N GLY A 29 14.64 0.27 -8.43
CA GLY A 29 13.51 -0.64 -8.63
C GLY A 29 12.78 -1.06 -7.36
N GLU A 30 13.19 -0.57 -6.19
CA GLU A 30 12.45 -0.79 -4.94
C GLU A 30 11.23 0.12 -4.84
N PHE A 31 10.18 -0.38 -4.21
CA PHE A 31 8.98 0.39 -3.90
C PHE A 31 8.80 0.49 -2.40
N TYR A 32 8.48 1.67 -1.91
CA TYR A 32 8.08 1.87 -0.52
C TYR A 32 6.62 2.28 -0.47
N ILE A 33 5.83 1.58 0.33
CA ILE A 33 4.48 1.98 0.72
C ILE A 33 4.58 2.51 2.15
N ILE A 34 4.32 3.80 2.33
CA ILE A 34 4.48 4.53 3.58
C ILE A 34 3.10 4.96 4.07
N PHE A 35 2.78 4.68 5.32
CA PHE A 35 1.51 5.10 5.89
C PHE A 35 1.44 6.62 6.02
N LYS A 36 0.33 7.21 5.56
CA LYS A 36 0.09 8.66 5.46
C LYS A 36 0.95 9.36 4.39
N ARG A 37 0.71 10.67 4.24
CA ARG A 37 1.50 11.57 3.40
C ARG A 37 2.94 11.64 3.92
N TYR A 38 3.91 11.52 3.02
CA TYR A 38 5.33 11.55 3.33
C TYR A 38 6.12 12.35 2.28
N GLU A 39 6.67 13.49 2.70
CA GLU A 39 7.33 14.45 1.79
C GLU A 39 8.86 14.45 1.92
N SER A 40 9.42 13.77 2.93
CA SER A 40 10.87 13.77 3.20
C SER A 40 11.66 13.06 2.09
N GLY A 41 12.88 13.54 1.85
CA GLY A 41 13.82 12.96 0.87
C GLY A 41 14.60 11.73 1.35
N ALA A 42 14.51 11.38 2.64
CA ALA A 42 15.13 10.19 3.22
C ALA A 42 14.12 9.05 3.37
N VAL A 43 14.57 7.79 3.40
CA VAL A 43 13.72 6.64 3.75
C VAL A 43 13.25 6.79 5.20
N PRO A 44 11.95 6.64 5.49
CA PRO A 44 11.48 6.70 6.87
C PRO A 44 12.11 5.59 7.71
N SER A 45 12.36 5.85 8.99
CA SER A 45 12.90 4.83 9.90
C SER A 45 11.88 3.75 10.28
N ASP A 46 10.58 4.05 10.15
CA ASP A 46 9.45 3.21 10.56
C ASP A 46 8.18 3.51 9.74
N ASN A 47 7.14 2.68 9.89
CA ASN A 47 5.84 2.77 9.23
C ASN A 47 5.92 2.73 7.70
N TYR A 48 6.66 1.76 7.18
CA TYR A 48 6.70 1.47 5.75
C TYR A 48 6.76 -0.02 5.46
N VAL A 49 6.37 -0.37 4.25
CA VAL A 49 6.63 -1.65 3.61
C VAL A 49 7.49 -1.40 2.39
N GLN A 50 8.67 -2.01 2.36
CA GLN A 50 9.54 -2.05 1.19
C GLN A 50 9.25 -3.32 0.42
N ILE A 51 9.14 -3.17 -0.89
CA ILE A 51 8.80 -4.23 -1.82
C ILE A 51 9.84 -4.26 -2.92
N SER A 52 10.32 -5.47 -3.24
CA SER A 52 11.11 -5.74 -4.43
C SER A 52 10.67 -7.05 -5.07
N ASN A 53 11.07 -7.28 -6.32
CA ASN A 53 10.75 -8.49 -7.08
C ASN A 53 9.24 -8.74 -7.21
N LEU A 54 8.53 -7.76 -7.76
CA LEU A 54 7.09 -7.87 -8.03
C LEU A 54 6.85 -8.87 -9.18
N ASN A 55 6.01 -9.87 -8.94
CA ASN A 55 5.44 -10.72 -10.00
C ASN A 55 4.10 -10.18 -10.54
N ARG A 56 3.50 -9.22 -9.83
CA ARG A 56 2.27 -8.52 -10.21
C ARG A 56 2.41 -7.06 -9.89
N ASP A 57 1.72 -6.23 -10.67
CA ASP A 57 1.90 -4.78 -10.59
C ASP A 57 1.02 -4.13 -9.51
N TYR A 58 0.15 -4.91 -8.86
CA TYR A 58 -0.85 -4.38 -7.94
C TYR A 58 -0.58 -4.69 -6.47
N VAL A 59 -0.86 -3.70 -5.62
CA VAL A 59 -0.94 -3.83 -4.18
C VAL A 59 -2.21 -3.15 -3.68
N ASP A 60 -2.94 -3.82 -2.82
CA ASP A 60 -4.11 -3.24 -2.14
C ASP A 60 -3.73 -2.76 -0.74
N VAL A 61 -4.15 -1.55 -0.39
CA VAL A 61 -4.01 -0.97 0.93
C VAL A 61 -5.40 -0.80 1.55
N LEU A 62 -5.68 -1.60 2.58
CA LEU A 62 -6.95 -1.59 3.30
C LEU A 62 -6.83 -0.71 4.56
N PHE A 63 -7.75 0.23 4.73
CA PHE A 63 -7.82 1.07 5.93
C PHE A 63 -8.79 0.45 6.93
N VAL A 64 -8.25 -0.34 7.88
CA VAL A 64 -9.05 -1.12 8.82
C VAL A 64 -9.47 -0.36 10.07
N ASN A 65 -8.76 0.72 10.41
CA ASN A 65 -9.21 1.77 11.35
C ASN A 65 -8.43 3.08 11.09
N GLU A 66 -8.63 4.11 11.92
CA GLU A 66 -8.00 5.44 11.75
C GLU A 66 -6.47 5.42 11.74
N ASN A 67 -5.85 4.45 12.42
CA ASN A 67 -4.40 4.41 12.65
C ASN A 67 -3.75 3.11 12.21
N LYS A 68 -4.44 2.30 11.39
CA LYS A 68 -3.94 1.00 10.95
C LYS A 68 -4.34 0.70 9.51
N ILE A 69 -3.37 0.23 8.74
CA ILE A 69 -3.56 -0.30 7.39
C ILE A 69 -3.10 -1.75 7.28
N LEU A 70 -3.73 -2.49 6.38
CA LEU A 70 -3.25 -3.79 5.90
C LEU A 70 -2.79 -3.67 4.46
N ILE A 71 -1.64 -4.26 4.15
CA ILE A 71 -1.10 -4.29 2.79
C ILE A 71 -1.27 -5.71 2.24
N ALA A 72 -2.12 -5.85 1.22
CA ALA A 72 -2.31 -7.08 0.49
C ALA A 72 -1.48 -7.04 -0.80
N ILE A 73 -0.47 -7.90 -0.84
CA ILE A 73 0.49 -8.05 -1.94
C ILE A 73 0.64 -9.54 -2.27
N ASP A 74 1.02 -9.85 -3.51
CA ASP A 74 1.31 -11.22 -3.95
C ASP A 74 2.37 -11.88 -3.02
N GLU A 75 2.12 -13.14 -2.64
CA GLU A 75 3.00 -13.94 -1.77
C GLU A 75 4.42 -14.12 -2.33
N LYS A 76 4.61 -13.93 -3.64
CA LYS A 76 5.92 -14.08 -4.28
C LYS A 76 6.79 -12.82 -4.22
N ALA A 77 6.24 -11.69 -3.78
CA ALA A 77 7.02 -10.47 -3.62
C ALA A 77 8.00 -10.58 -2.44
N TYR A 78 9.19 -9.98 -2.57
CA TYR A 78 10.05 -9.81 -1.42
C TYR A 78 9.60 -8.58 -0.65
N VAL A 79 9.29 -8.76 0.64
CA VAL A 79 8.68 -7.73 1.48
C VAL A 79 9.49 -7.54 2.75
N VAL A 80 9.85 -6.29 3.04
CA VAL A 80 10.41 -5.86 4.33
C VAL A 80 9.42 -4.91 4.98
N LEU A 81 8.80 -5.35 6.08
CA LEU A 81 7.92 -4.55 6.90
C LEU A 81 8.70 -3.89 8.05
N LYS A 82 8.60 -2.57 8.18
CA LYS A 82 9.00 -1.84 9.40
C LYS A 82 7.80 -1.07 9.95
N SER A 83 7.28 -1.55 11.07
CA SER A 83 6.11 -0.99 11.75
C SER A 83 6.20 -1.34 13.24
N SER A 84 6.95 -0.55 14.01
CA SER A 84 7.21 -0.85 15.43
C SER A 84 5.95 -0.83 16.30
N LYS A 85 4.93 -0.08 15.88
CA LYS A 85 3.65 0.08 16.58
C LYS A 85 2.50 -0.73 15.98
N GLY A 86 2.75 -1.57 14.98
CA GLY A 86 1.71 -2.37 14.32
C GLY A 86 0.68 -1.54 13.53
N VAL A 87 1.05 -0.34 13.08
CA VAL A 87 0.17 0.53 12.25
C VAL A 87 0.12 0.08 10.79
N ILE A 88 1.09 -0.71 10.36
CA ILE A 88 1.08 -1.46 9.11
C ILE A 88 1.29 -2.94 9.44
N GLU A 89 0.47 -3.79 8.82
CA GLU A 89 0.62 -5.24 8.81
C GLU A 89 0.44 -5.77 7.38
N LEU A 90 0.99 -6.95 7.09
CA LEU A 90 0.73 -7.63 5.83
C LEU A 90 -0.57 -8.42 5.95
N TYR A 91 -1.43 -8.29 4.96
CA TYR A 91 -2.69 -9.02 4.91
C TYR A 91 -2.46 -10.53 4.93
N MET A 92 -1.39 -10.99 4.26
CA MET A 92 -1.11 -12.41 4.06
C MET A 92 -0.63 -13.12 5.34
N ASP A 93 -0.05 -12.41 6.30
CA ASP A 93 0.42 -12.98 7.57
C ASP A 93 -0.74 -13.60 8.38
N HIS A 94 -1.95 -13.07 8.21
CA HIS A 94 -3.17 -13.56 8.87
C HIS A 94 -4.29 -13.79 7.87
N LYS A 95 -3.95 -14.32 6.68
CA LYS A 95 -4.85 -14.38 5.53
C LYS A 95 -6.23 -14.91 5.88
N VAL A 96 -6.35 -16.06 6.55
CA VAL A 96 -7.65 -16.68 6.89
C VAL A 96 -8.53 -15.77 7.76
N THR A 97 -7.93 -15.13 8.77
CA THR A 97 -8.64 -14.21 9.67
C THR A 97 -9.05 -12.95 8.91
N ASN A 98 -8.13 -12.36 8.15
CA ASN A 98 -8.38 -11.16 7.36
C ASN A 98 -9.44 -11.39 6.29
N ASP A 99 -9.40 -12.57 5.67
CA ASP A 99 -10.40 -13.07 4.72
C ASP A 99 -11.80 -13.11 5.36
N SER A 100 -11.92 -13.62 6.59
CA SER A 100 -13.19 -13.61 7.32
C SER A 100 -13.68 -12.19 7.64
N LEU A 101 -12.77 -11.33 8.09
CA LEU A 101 -13.08 -9.98 8.56
C LEU A 101 -13.40 -9.01 7.44
N TYR A 102 -12.63 -8.99 6.36
CA TYR A 102 -12.61 -7.87 5.41
C TYR A 102 -13.15 -8.21 4.03
N THR A 103 -13.49 -9.47 3.77
CA THR A 103 -14.02 -9.88 2.47
C THR A 103 -15.31 -10.70 2.60
N TYR A 104 -16.01 -10.85 1.49
CA TYR A 104 -17.14 -11.76 1.34
C TYR A 104 -17.09 -12.40 -0.05
N ALA A 105 -17.79 -13.52 -0.20
CA ALA A 105 -17.95 -14.18 -1.49
C ALA A 105 -19.19 -13.65 -2.21
N ASP A 106 -19.05 -13.22 -3.46
CA ASP A 106 -20.14 -12.85 -4.36
C ASP A 106 -20.22 -13.87 -5.50
N GLY A 107 -20.60 -15.10 -5.13
CA GLY A 107 -20.53 -16.26 -6.02
C GLY A 107 -19.08 -16.66 -6.32
N ASN A 108 -18.56 -16.22 -7.47
CA ASN A 108 -17.25 -16.64 -7.98
C ASN A 108 -16.09 -15.75 -7.52
N TYR A 109 -16.38 -14.57 -6.98
CA TYR A 109 -15.37 -13.58 -6.63
C TYR A 109 -15.31 -13.34 -5.13
N ARG A 110 -14.09 -13.09 -4.65
CA ARG A 110 -13.85 -12.61 -3.29
C ARG A 110 -13.71 -11.10 -3.37
N LEU A 111 -14.63 -10.38 -2.73
CA LEU A 111 -14.70 -8.92 -2.75
C LEU A 111 -14.45 -8.35 -1.35
N TYR A 112 -13.85 -7.18 -1.27
CA TYR A 112 -13.75 -6.45 -0.01
C TYR A 112 -15.12 -5.97 0.45
N ARG A 113 -15.39 -6.05 1.76
CA ARG A 113 -16.66 -5.61 2.35
C ARG A 113 -16.90 -4.10 2.12
N LYS A 114 -18.16 -3.69 2.16
CA LYS A 114 -18.58 -2.33 1.76
C LYS A 114 -18.02 -1.25 2.69
N GLU A 115 -17.85 -1.55 3.96
CA GLU A 115 -17.34 -0.69 5.03
C GLU A 115 -15.81 -0.52 5.01
N ILE A 116 -15.08 -1.36 4.26
CA ILE A 116 -13.62 -1.29 4.18
C ILE A 116 -13.21 -0.36 3.05
N ASP A 117 -12.47 0.68 3.39
CA ASP A 117 -11.85 1.57 2.42
C ASP A 117 -10.57 0.93 1.88
N VAL A 118 -10.42 0.94 0.56
CA VAL A 118 -9.30 0.30 -0.15
C VAL A 118 -8.74 1.25 -1.20
N ILE A 119 -7.42 1.33 -1.25
CA ILE A 119 -6.67 1.91 -2.36
C ILE A 119 -5.95 0.77 -3.06
N SER A 120 -6.28 0.52 -4.33
CA SER A 120 -5.57 -0.43 -5.19
C SER A 120 -4.54 0.32 -6.01
N ILE A 121 -3.26 -0.01 -5.86
CA ILE A 121 -2.13 0.74 -6.41
C ILE A 121 -1.50 -0.10 -7.50
N ASN A 122 -1.39 0.45 -8.71
CA ASN A 122 -0.52 -0.08 -9.76
C ASN A 122 0.88 0.54 -9.61
N LEU A 123 1.84 -0.27 -9.17
CA LEU A 123 3.23 0.12 -8.92
C LEU A 123 4.04 0.29 -10.22
N GLU A 124 3.64 -0.35 -11.31
CA GLU A 124 4.32 -0.21 -12.60
C GLU A 124 3.98 1.15 -13.24
N GLU A 125 2.68 1.40 -13.44
CA GLU A 125 2.15 2.57 -14.12
C GLU A 125 1.99 3.81 -13.23
N ASN A 126 2.25 3.69 -11.93
CA ASN A 126 2.14 4.76 -10.94
C ASN A 126 0.76 5.44 -10.92
N TYR A 127 -0.30 4.65 -10.77
CA TYR A 127 -1.62 5.18 -10.44
C TYR A 127 -2.27 4.33 -9.37
N ALA A 128 -3.34 4.86 -8.78
CA ALA A 128 -4.16 4.09 -7.86
C ALA A 128 -5.65 4.30 -8.15
N THR A 129 -6.48 3.37 -7.71
CA THR A 129 -7.94 3.46 -7.74
C THR A 129 -8.52 3.25 -6.35
N ASP A 130 -9.68 3.83 -6.10
CA ASP A 130 -10.51 3.40 -4.97
C ASP A 130 -11.15 2.02 -5.22
N LYS A 131 -11.84 1.50 -4.21
CA LYS A 131 -12.60 0.23 -4.30
C LYS A 131 -13.63 0.18 -5.43
N ALA A 132 -14.13 1.33 -5.90
CA ALA A 132 -15.09 1.40 -7.01
C ALA A 132 -14.39 1.47 -8.38
N GLY A 133 -13.06 1.40 -8.42
CA GLY A 133 -12.25 1.51 -9.63
C GLY A 133 -12.04 2.95 -10.12
N LYS A 134 -12.43 3.96 -9.33
CA LYS A 134 -12.21 5.36 -9.70
C LYS A 134 -10.74 5.72 -9.45
N LYS A 135 -10.06 6.22 -10.48
CA LYS A 135 -8.67 6.70 -10.35
C LYS A 135 -8.55 7.80 -9.29
N LEU A 136 -7.49 7.70 -8.49
CA LEU A 136 -7.07 8.68 -7.50
C LEU A 136 -6.01 9.58 -8.13
N ASN A 137 -6.15 10.89 -7.88
CA ASN A 137 -5.20 11.91 -8.32
C ASN A 137 -4.26 12.30 -7.19
#